data_AF-A0A662HTX7-F1
#
_entry.id   AF-A0A662HTX7-F1
#
_cell.length_a   1.000
_cell.length_b   1.000
_cell.length_c   1.000
_cell.angle_alpha   90.00
_cell.angle_beta   90.00
_cell.angle_gamma   90.00
#
_symmetry.space_group_name_H-M   'P 1'
#
loop_
_entity.id
_entity.type
_entity.pdbx_description
1 polymer ?
#
loop_
_entity_poly.entity_id
_entity_poly.type
_entity_poly.pdbx_seq_one_letter_code
_entity_poly.pdbx_strand_id
1 'polypeptide(L)'
;MEITRDNIKRLFLFEYEYWESKNLNEVKRRVSKGFKFLPVENIVKVVEEIIGNLENIAEYSPQRTLAIRSIATEPAMIYFLIIEEHNIGGKIILIETKHSLYSYEKILTGMRAFSAYAGIKTWLIKLLQPSFFP
;
A
#
# COMPACT_ATOMS: atom_id res chain seq x y z
N MET A 1 16.79 -5.59 3.81
CA MET A 1 16.96 -4.15 3.57
C MET A 1 15.67 -3.48 4.04
N GLU A 2 15.77 -2.59 5.01
CA GLU A 2 14.63 -1.80 5.49
C GLU A 2 14.37 -0.67 4.47
N ILE A 3 13.10 -0.46 4.14
CA ILE A 3 12.68 0.67 3.29
C ILE A 3 12.91 1.96 4.07
N THR A 4 13.40 3.00 3.40
CA THR A 4 13.67 4.31 3.99
C THR A 4 13.01 5.39 3.14
N ARG A 5 12.72 6.57 3.72
CA ARG A 5 12.19 7.73 3.01
C ARG A 5 13.00 8.06 1.75
N ASP A 6 14.32 8.05 1.83
CA ASP A 6 15.21 8.38 0.71
C ASP A 6 15.09 7.40 -0.47
N ASN A 7 14.55 6.21 -0.24
CA ASN A 7 14.32 5.21 -1.28
C ASN A 7 12.93 5.32 -1.92
N ILE A 8 12.06 6.19 -1.41
CA ILE A 8 10.71 6.38 -1.96
C ILE A 8 10.75 7.35 -3.13
N LYS A 9 10.06 6.98 -4.20
CA LYS A 9 9.87 7.79 -5.40
C LYS A 9 8.54 8.51 -5.33
N ARG A 10 7.45 7.78 -5.08
CA ARG A 10 6.07 8.30 -5.05
C ARG A 10 5.20 7.46 -4.13
N LEU A 11 4.15 8.09 -3.62
CA LEU A 11 3.09 7.46 -2.86
C LEU A 11 1.75 7.68 -3.57
N PHE A 12 0.92 6.64 -3.62
CA PHE A 12 -0.41 6.68 -4.21
C PHE A 12 -1.42 6.24 -3.18
N LEU A 13 -2.46 7.05 -2.99
CA LEU A 13 -3.58 6.72 -2.13
C LEU A 13 -4.74 6.19 -2.96
N PHE A 14 -5.19 5.00 -2.61
CA PHE A 14 -6.37 4.36 -3.18
C PHE A 14 -7.42 4.16 -2.09
N GLU A 15 -8.67 4.24 -2.50
CA GLU A 15 -9.78 3.61 -1.78
C GLU A 15 -9.93 2.18 -2.27
N TYR A 16 -10.33 1.27 -1.39
CA TYR A 16 -10.69 -0.08 -1.78
C TYR A 16 -11.97 -0.56 -1.12
N GLU A 17 -12.65 -1.44 -1.83
CA GLU A 17 -13.79 -2.18 -1.32
C GLU A 17 -13.54 -3.68 -1.48
N TYR A 18 -14.08 -4.44 -0.54
CA TYR A 18 -14.20 -5.88 -0.63
C TYR A 18 -15.10 -6.28 -1.79
N TRP A 19 -14.68 -7.29 -2.56
CA TRP A 19 -15.47 -7.81 -3.68
C TRP A 19 -15.58 -9.34 -3.62
N GLU A 20 -14.47 -10.04 -3.72
CA GLU A 20 -14.43 -11.50 -3.53
C GLU A 20 -13.84 -11.89 -2.18
N SER A 21 -12.97 -11.05 -1.62
CA SER A 21 -12.54 -11.12 -0.22
C SER A 21 -13.58 -10.41 0.64
N LYS A 22 -13.81 -10.90 1.86
CA LYS A 22 -14.81 -10.33 2.78
C LYS A 22 -14.23 -9.51 3.94
N ASN A 23 -12.91 -9.62 4.16
CA ASN A 23 -12.20 -8.96 5.25
C ASN A 23 -10.69 -9.03 5.01
N LEU A 24 -9.91 -8.33 5.83
CA LEU A 24 -8.47 -8.24 5.70
C LEU A 24 -7.75 -9.58 5.88
N ASN A 25 -8.32 -10.49 6.68
CA ASN A 25 -7.77 -11.84 6.86
C ASN A 25 -7.86 -12.69 5.59
N GLU A 26 -8.96 -12.56 4.83
CA GLU A 26 -9.08 -13.21 3.52
C GLU A 26 -8.11 -12.62 2.49
N VAL A 27 -7.94 -11.29 2.48
CA VAL A 27 -6.92 -10.61 1.65
C VAL A 27 -5.54 -11.16 2.00
N LYS A 28 -5.19 -11.18 3.29
CA LYS A 28 -3.92 -11.73 3.81
C LYS A 28 -3.70 -13.15 3.32
N ARG A 29 -4.72 -14.02 3.40
CA ARG A 29 -4.63 -15.41 2.91
C ARG A 29 -4.37 -15.47 1.40
N ARG A 30 -5.09 -14.69 0.60
CA ARG A 30 -4.93 -14.67 -0.86
C ARG A 30 -3.53 -14.21 -1.27
N VAL A 31 -3.04 -13.12 -0.67
CA VAL A 31 -1.75 -12.53 -1.05
C VAL A 31 -0.54 -13.31 -0.53
N SER A 32 -0.72 -14.18 0.46
CA SER A 32 0.38 -14.91 1.13
C SER A 32 1.30 -15.71 0.20
N LYS A 33 0.83 -16.14 -0.98
CA LYS A 33 1.64 -16.93 -1.93
C LYS A 33 2.55 -16.08 -2.80
N GLY A 34 2.18 -14.83 -3.07
CA GLY A 34 2.91 -13.93 -3.98
C GLY A 34 3.61 -12.77 -3.27
N PHE A 35 3.38 -12.60 -1.97
CA PHE A 35 3.80 -11.43 -1.22
C PHE A 35 4.46 -11.79 0.10
N LYS A 36 5.48 -11.02 0.47
CA LYS A 36 6.13 -11.08 1.77
C LYS A 36 5.48 -10.06 2.69
N PHE A 37 5.06 -10.53 3.87
CA PHE A 37 4.58 -9.67 4.96
C PHE A 37 5.73 -8.95 5.65
N LEU A 38 5.47 -7.70 6.03
CA LEU A 38 6.43 -6.81 6.66
C LEU A 38 5.86 -6.30 7.99
N PRO A 39 6.71 -5.86 8.93
CA PRO A 39 6.26 -5.12 10.10
C PRO A 39 5.52 -3.86 9.67
N VAL A 40 4.29 -3.69 10.16
CA VAL A 40 3.41 -2.57 9.76
C VAL A 40 4.02 -1.25 10.21
N GLU A 41 4.53 -1.22 11.43
CA GLU A 41 5.07 -0.05 12.11
C GLU A 41 6.24 0.57 11.32
N ASN A 42 7.09 -0.28 10.73
CA ASN A 42 8.21 0.18 9.91
C ASN A 42 7.74 0.87 8.63
N ILE A 43 6.68 0.36 8.00
CA ILE A 43 6.13 0.95 6.78
C ILE A 43 5.37 2.23 7.10
N VAL A 44 4.58 2.24 8.17
CA VAL A 44 3.84 3.41 8.65
C VAL A 44 4.80 4.57 8.92
N LYS A 45 5.87 4.33 9.69
CA LYS A 45 6.87 5.35 9.98
C LYS A 45 7.45 6.01 8.71
N VAL A 46 7.78 5.19 7.72
CA VAL A 46 8.34 5.69 6.44
C VAL A 46 7.31 6.48 5.63
N VAL A 47 6.03 6.08 5.67
CA VAL A 47 4.94 6.84 5.05
C VAL A 47 4.78 8.18 5.77
N GLU A 48 4.75 8.19 7.10
CA GLU A 48 4.60 9.38 7.92
C GLU A 48 5.76 10.38 7.74
N GLU A 49 6.99 9.91 7.58
CA GLU A 49 8.14 10.76 7.24
C GLU A 49 7.96 11.52 5.91
N ILE A 50 7.02 11.10 5.05
CA ILE A 50 6.72 11.74 3.78
C ILE A 50 5.47 12.61 3.88
N ILE A 51 4.39 12.10 4.46
CA ILE A 51 3.07 12.76 4.43
C ILE A 51 2.72 13.46 5.74
N GLY A 52 3.55 13.34 6.78
CA GLY A 52 3.26 13.80 8.13
C GLY A 52 2.43 12.76 8.87
N ASN A 53 1.23 13.11 9.30
CA ASN A 53 0.40 12.21 10.09
C ASN A 53 -0.48 11.32 9.18
N LEU A 54 -0.38 9.99 9.33
CA LEU A 54 -1.17 9.01 8.57
C LEU A 54 -2.68 9.14 8.84
N GLU A 55 -3.06 9.48 10.07
CA GLU A 55 -4.47 9.65 10.48
C GLU A 55 -5.19 10.78 9.71
N ASN A 56 -4.45 11.68 9.06
CA ASN A 56 -5.05 12.72 8.21
C ASN A 56 -5.64 12.16 6.91
N ILE A 57 -5.31 10.92 6.54
CA ILE A 57 -5.73 10.33 5.26
C ILE A 57 -6.32 8.92 5.37
N ALA A 58 -6.12 8.23 6.50
CA ALA A 58 -6.69 6.92 6.75
C ALA A 58 -6.89 6.67 8.25
N GLU A 59 -7.97 6.00 8.64
CA GLU A 59 -8.21 5.56 10.04
C GLU A 59 -7.27 4.39 10.38
N TYR A 60 -6.11 4.70 10.94
CA TYR A 60 -5.07 3.71 11.13
C TYR A 60 -5.25 2.91 12.44
N SER A 61 -5.12 1.60 12.32
CA SER A 61 -5.00 0.70 13.47
C SER A 61 -4.03 -0.43 13.11
N PRO A 62 -3.00 -0.71 13.93
CA PRO A 62 -2.06 -1.80 13.66
C PRO A 62 -2.75 -3.16 13.45
N GLN A 63 -3.83 -3.43 14.19
CA GLN A 63 -4.56 -4.70 14.13
C GLN A 63 -5.38 -4.85 12.84
N ARG A 64 -5.69 -3.73 12.17
CA ARG A 64 -6.48 -3.65 10.95
C ARG A 64 -5.64 -3.19 9.76
N THR A 65 -4.31 -3.37 9.85
CA THR A 65 -3.38 -2.94 8.81
C THR A 65 -2.48 -4.08 8.37
N LEU A 66 -2.15 -4.09 7.09
CA LEU A 66 -1.29 -5.07 6.47
C LEU A 66 -0.21 -4.38 5.64
N ALA A 67 1.05 -4.71 5.91
CA ALA A 67 2.19 -4.27 5.13
C ALA A 67 2.77 -5.44 4.32
N ILE A 68 2.88 -5.27 3.00
CA ILE A 68 3.39 -6.31 2.09
C ILE A 68 4.28 -5.75 0.98
N ARG A 69 5.11 -6.63 0.42
CA ARG A 69 5.79 -6.41 -0.87
C ARG A 69 5.73 -7.66 -1.74
N SER A 70 5.89 -7.50 -3.05
CA SER A 70 6.02 -8.65 -3.96
C SER A 70 7.30 -9.45 -3.64
N ILE A 71 7.23 -10.79 -3.75
CA ILE A 71 8.40 -11.67 -3.65
C ILE A 71 9.18 -11.76 -4.97
N ALA A 72 8.56 -11.41 -6.09
CA ALA A 72 9.09 -11.68 -7.42
C ALA A 72 10.18 -10.67 -7.87
N THR A 73 10.34 -9.55 -7.15
CA THR A 73 11.26 -8.48 -7.53
C THR A 73 12.20 -8.12 -6.38
N GLU A 74 13.50 -8.15 -6.67
CA GLU A 74 14.57 -7.68 -5.80
C GLU A 74 15.55 -6.84 -6.64
N PRO A 75 15.85 -5.58 -6.26
CA PRO A 75 15.31 -4.86 -5.12
C PRO A 75 13.81 -4.58 -5.25
N ALA A 76 13.11 -4.51 -4.12
CA ALA A 76 11.66 -4.29 -4.10
C ALA A 76 11.27 -2.94 -4.75
N MET A 77 10.40 -3.01 -5.75
CA MET A 77 9.94 -1.84 -6.51
C MET A 77 8.68 -1.20 -5.92
N ILE A 78 7.81 -2.01 -5.31
CA ILE A 78 6.53 -1.58 -4.73
C ILE A 78 6.32 -2.24 -3.38
N TYR A 79 5.84 -1.44 -2.44
CA TYR A 79 5.28 -1.89 -1.17
C TYR A 79 3.81 -1.45 -1.09
N PHE A 80 3.02 -2.17 -0.32
CA PHE A 80 1.63 -1.83 -0.04
C PHE A 80 1.42 -1.75 1.45
N LEU A 81 0.74 -0.70 1.88
CA LEU A 81 0.15 -0.56 3.20
C LEU A 81 -1.37 -0.55 3.02
N ILE A 82 -2.04 -1.59 3.49
CA ILE A 82 -3.48 -1.80 3.33
C ILE A 82 -4.12 -1.61 4.70
N ILE A 83 -4.99 -0.61 4.83
CA ILE A 83 -5.61 -0.20 6.09
C ILE A 83 -7.12 -0.45 5.96
N GLU A 84 -7.65 -1.36 6.76
CA GLU A 84 -9.09 -1.62 6.84
C GLU A 84 -9.73 -0.64 7.84
N GLU A 85 -10.49 0.32 7.32
CA GLU A 85 -11.17 1.34 8.11
C GLU A 85 -12.54 0.83 8.56
N HIS A 86 -13.21 0.07 7.71
CA HIS A 86 -14.59 -0.37 7.93
C HIS A 86 -14.88 -1.73 7.29
N ASN A 87 -16.04 -2.30 7.60
CA ASN A 87 -16.42 -3.66 7.25
C ASN A 87 -16.48 -3.91 5.73
N ILE A 88 -16.56 -2.84 4.93
CA ILE A 88 -16.68 -2.89 3.47
C ILE A 88 -15.36 -2.65 2.75
N GLY A 89 -14.28 -2.26 3.45
CA GLY A 89 -13.01 -1.87 2.82
C GLY A 89 -12.19 -0.85 3.62
N GLY A 90 -11.46 0.02 2.91
CA GLY A 90 -10.66 1.08 3.52
C GLY A 90 -9.70 1.74 2.52
N LYS A 91 -8.46 2.01 2.93
CA LYS A 91 -7.43 2.63 2.08
C LYS A 91 -6.25 1.70 1.78
N ILE A 92 -5.64 1.94 0.62
CA ILE A 92 -4.34 1.36 0.27
C ILE A 92 -3.38 2.47 -0.08
N ILE A 93 -2.22 2.47 0.56
CA ILE A 93 -1.09 3.29 0.18
C ILE A 93 -0.11 2.41 -0.59
N LEU A 94 -0.01 2.65 -1.88
CA LEU A 94 1.01 2.04 -2.73
C LEU A 94 2.26 2.92 -2.69
N ILE A 95 3.36 2.30 -2.30
CA ILE A 95 4.65 2.96 -2.09
C ILE A 95 5.59 2.52 -3.21
N GLU A 96 5.86 3.42 -4.14
CA GLU A 96 6.79 3.17 -5.26
C GLU A 96 8.21 3.57 -4.84
N THR A 97 9.19 2.67 -5.03
CA THR A 97 10.60 2.98 -4.73
C THR A 97 11.34 3.58 -5.93
N LYS A 98 12.51 4.16 -5.68
CA LYS A 98 13.42 4.66 -6.72
C LYS A 98 13.96 3.57 -7.64
N HIS A 99 13.87 2.29 -7.24
CA HIS A 99 14.21 1.15 -8.10
C HIS A 99 13.13 0.83 -9.14
N SER A 100 11.91 1.37 -8.98
CA SER A 100 10.82 1.17 -9.92
C SER A 100 11.08 1.90 -11.24
N LEU A 101 11.18 1.11 -12.32
CA LEU A 101 11.15 1.58 -13.71
C LEU A 101 9.72 1.67 -14.26
N TYR A 102 8.70 1.52 -13.41
CA TYR A 102 7.32 1.57 -13.87
C TYR A 102 6.88 2.99 -14.22
N SER A 103 6.18 3.10 -15.35
CA SER A 103 5.42 4.29 -15.67
C SER A 103 4.20 4.42 -14.77
N TYR A 104 3.63 5.62 -14.69
CA TYR A 104 2.38 5.87 -13.97
C TYR A 104 1.26 4.90 -14.39
N GLU A 105 1.08 4.69 -15.70
CA GLU A 105 0.07 3.77 -16.24
C GLU A 105 0.35 2.31 -15.85
N LYS A 106 1.63 1.92 -15.80
CA LYS A 106 2.02 0.56 -15.38
C LYS A 106 1.75 0.34 -13.90
N ILE A 107 1.92 1.37 -13.05
CA ILE A 107 1.48 1.34 -11.65
C ILE A 107 -0.04 1.13 -11.56
N LEU A 108 -0.84 1.91 -12.28
CA LEU A 108 -2.30 1.79 -12.24
C LEU A 108 -2.79 0.43 -12.76
N THR A 109 -2.19 -0.07 -13.83
CA THR A 109 -2.50 -1.39 -14.38
C THR A 109 -2.09 -2.50 -13.43
N GLY A 110 -0.90 -2.39 -12.83
CA GLY A 110 -0.43 -3.30 -11.79
C GLY A 110 -1.32 -3.30 -10.55
N MET A 111 -1.84 -2.14 -10.16
CA MET A 111 -2.81 -2.01 -9.06
C MET A 111 -4.09 -2.77 -9.39
N ARG A 112 -4.65 -2.62 -10.60
CA ARG A 112 -5.84 -3.39 -11.00
C ARG A 112 -5.61 -4.91 -10.95
N ALA A 113 -4.45 -5.37 -11.41
CA ALA A 113 -4.08 -6.79 -11.36
C ALA A 113 -3.93 -7.28 -9.91
N PHE A 114 -3.28 -6.48 -9.06
CA PHE A 114 -3.19 -6.76 -7.62
C PHE A 114 -4.57 -6.83 -6.98
N SER A 115 -5.46 -5.89 -7.27
CA SER A 115 -6.81 -5.82 -6.71
C SER A 115 -7.63 -7.07 -7.06
N ALA A 116 -7.59 -7.50 -8.32
CA ALA A 116 -8.22 -8.75 -8.74
C ALA A 116 -7.63 -9.96 -7.98
N TYR A 117 -6.30 -10.05 -7.87
CA TYR A 117 -5.63 -11.12 -7.13
C TYR A 117 -6.00 -11.14 -5.63
N ALA A 118 -6.08 -9.96 -5.01
CA ALA A 118 -6.46 -9.77 -3.62
C ALA A 118 -7.99 -9.88 -3.38
N GLY A 119 -8.81 -9.97 -4.43
CA GLY A 119 -10.27 -10.05 -4.33
C GLY A 119 -10.92 -8.75 -3.88
N ILE A 120 -10.36 -7.60 -4.27
CA ILE A 120 -10.84 -6.25 -3.92
C ILE A 120 -11.02 -5.40 -5.18
N LYS A 121 -11.78 -4.32 -5.06
CA LYS A 121 -11.86 -3.24 -6.06
C LYS A 121 -11.13 -2.02 -5.52
N THR A 122 -10.51 -1.25 -6.40
CA THR A 122 -9.69 -0.11 -6.00
C THR A 122 -9.86 1.09 -6.91
N TRP A 123 -9.87 2.27 -6.33
CA TRP A 123 -9.98 3.55 -7.04
C TRP A 123 -8.90 4.50 -6.55
N LEU A 124 -8.16 5.10 -7.49
CA LEU A 124 -7.14 6.09 -7.13
C LEU A 124 -7.83 7.34 -6.60
N ILE A 125 -7.46 7.78 -5.40
CA ILE A 125 -7.91 9.05 -4.83
C ILE A 125 -6.95 10.16 -5.28
N LYS A 126 -5.66 10.01 -4.94
CA LYS A 126 -4.63 11.02 -5.25
C LYS A 126 -3.22 10.45 -5.14
N LEU A 127 -2.26 11.15 -5.72
CA LEU A 127 -0.85 10.98 -5.33
C LEU A 127 -0.63 11.74 -4.01
N LEU A 128 0.04 11.09 -3.07
CA LEU A 128 0.46 11.73 -1.84
C LEU A 128 1.78 12.46 -2.11
N GLN A 129 1.76 13.77 -1.93
CA GLN A 129 2.94 14.61 -2.05
C GLN A 129 3.65 14.67 -0.70
N PRO A 130 4.96 14.93 -0.67
CA PRO A 130 5.65 15.27 0.56
C PRO A 130 4.93 16.44 1.23
N SER A 131 4.61 16.35 2.52
CA SER A 131 4.23 17.52 3.30
C SER A 131 5.48 18.39 3.46
N PHE A 132 5.60 19.39 2.59
CA PHE A 132 6.46 20.53 2.86
C PHE A 132 5.81 21.28 4.01
N PHE A 133 6.23 21.00 5.24
CA PHE A 133 6.03 21.97 6.31
C PHE A 133 6.86 23.21 5.94
N PRO A 134 6.26 24.41 5.88
CA PRO A 134 7.01 25.65 5.71
C PRO A 134 7.99 25.90 6.85
#